data_AF-A0A1L7NPY0-F1
#
_entry.id   AF-A0A1L7NPY0-F1
#
_cell.length_a   1.000
_cell.length_b   1.000
_cell.length_c   1.000
_cell.angle_alpha   90.00
_cell.angle_beta   90.00
_cell.angle_gamma   90.00
#
_symmetry.space_group_name_H-M   'P 1'
#
loop_
_entity.id
_entity.type
_entity.pdbx_description
1 polymer ?
#
loop_
_entity_poly.entity_id
_entity_poly.type
_entity_poly.pdbx_seq_one_letter_code
_entity_poly.pdbx_strand_id
1 'polypeptide(L)'
;MSRSPQMIERLKAEQAENPKVPHYDCKADMSCWPLQPEDIKTAGYWKKAGRRVPKGAEPVAFVVSGHGQSFHGIKLPTRWMPAFHLDQTVPVKAKPTTPKDLHQ
;
A
#
# COMPACT_ATOMS: atom_id res chain seq x y z
N MET A 1 -4.19 -12.65 -15.85
CA MET A 1 -2.73 -12.91 -15.80
C MET A 1 -2.37 -13.22 -14.37
N SER A 2 -1.78 -14.38 -14.06
CA SER A 2 -1.29 -14.69 -12.71
C SER A 2 0.14 -14.21 -12.53
N ARG A 3 0.57 -14.00 -11.28
CA ARG A 3 1.98 -13.71 -10.94
C ARG A 3 2.89 -14.89 -11.34
N SER A 4 4.11 -14.59 -11.79
CA SER A 4 5.07 -15.64 -12.17
C SER A 4 5.50 -16.48 -10.95
N PRO A 5 5.79 -17.78 -11.12
CA PRO A 5 6.17 -18.67 -10.02
C PRO A 5 7.37 -18.17 -9.20
N GLN A 6 8.43 -17.70 -9.87
CA GLN A 6 9.62 -17.14 -9.21
C GLN A 6 9.29 -15.93 -8.32
N MET A 7 8.32 -15.10 -8.74
CA MET A 7 7.88 -13.96 -7.95
C MET A 7 7.06 -14.43 -6.73
N ILE A 8 6.24 -15.46 -6.88
CA ILE A 8 5.51 -16.07 -5.76
C ILE A 8 6.48 -16.64 -4.72
N GLU A 9 7.52 -17.36 -5.14
CA GLU A 9 8.52 -17.92 -4.23
C GLU A 9 9.26 -16.84 -3.45
N ARG A 10 9.71 -15.78 -4.14
CA ARG A 10 10.36 -14.64 -3.47
C ARG A 10 9.42 -13.97 -2.45
N LEU A 11 8.16 -13.73 -2.83
CA LEU A 11 7.18 -13.13 -1.92
C LEU A 11 6.86 -14.05 -0.73
N LYS A 12 6.85 -15.37 -0.90
CA LYS A 12 6.71 -16.32 0.22
C LYS A 12 7.90 -16.24 1.17
N ALA A 13 9.11 -16.12 0.65
CA ALA A 13 10.32 -15.95 1.47
C ALA A 13 10.27 -14.63 2.27
N GLU A 14 9.90 -13.52 1.63
CA GLU A 14 9.72 -12.22 2.32
C GLU A 14 8.60 -12.30 3.39
N GLN A 15 7.50 -13.01 3.12
CA GLN A 15 6.41 -13.22 4.09
C GLN A 15 6.90 -13.99 5.34
N ALA A 16 7.82 -14.94 5.17
CA ALA A 16 8.35 -15.73 6.27
C ALA A 16 9.16 -14.90 7.29
N GLU A 17 9.63 -13.71 6.91
CA GLU A 17 10.26 -12.75 7.83
C GLU A 17 9.24 -12.10 8.78
N ASN A 18 7.96 -12.04 8.39
CA ASN A 18 6.88 -11.39 9.14
C ASN A 18 5.65 -12.31 9.30
N PRO A 19 5.80 -13.53 9.87
CA PRO A 19 4.77 -14.57 9.81
C PRO A 19 3.52 -14.25 10.63
N LYS A 20 3.63 -13.34 11.61
CA LYS A 20 2.53 -12.96 12.52
C LYS A 20 1.59 -11.92 11.94
N VAL A 21 2.01 -11.21 10.88
CA VAL A 21 1.26 -10.13 10.28
C VAL A 21 0.54 -10.66 9.03
N PRO A 22 -0.77 -10.41 8.86
CA PRO A 22 -1.51 -10.79 7.65
C PRO A 22 -0.89 -10.25 6.36
N HIS A 23 -0.97 -11.03 5.29
CA HIS A 23 -0.44 -10.68 3.97
C HIS A 23 -1.55 -10.78 2.92
N TYR A 24 -1.75 -9.70 2.16
CA TYR A 24 -2.84 -9.57 1.20
C TYR A 24 -2.37 -9.17 -0.20
N ASP A 25 -3.15 -9.59 -1.18
CA ASP A 25 -3.04 -9.09 -2.54
C ASP A 25 -3.96 -7.91 -2.79
N CYS A 26 -3.57 -6.99 -3.67
CA CYS A 26 -4.44 -5.89 -4.09
C CYS A 26 -5.39 -6.28 -5.24
N LYS A 27 -5.19 -7.44 -5.85
CA LYS A 27 -6.00 -7.91 -6.99
C LYS A 27 -6.45 -9.35 -6.78
N ALA A 28 -7.74 -9.58 -7.02
CA ALA A 28 -8.32 -10.91 -7.06
C ALA A 28 -7.64 -11.74 -8.17
N ASP A 29 -7.50 -13.04 -7.94
CA ASP A 29 -7.04 -14.05 -8.91
C ASP A 29 -5.62 -13.89 -9.46
N MET A 30 -4.83 -12.98 -8.88
CA MET A 30 -3.44 -12.77 -9.31
C MET A 30 -2.42 -13.58 -8.50
N SER A 31 -2.81 -14.17 -7.36
CA SER A 31 -1.92 -14.93 -6.48
C SER A 31 -2.67 -15.92 -5.58
N CYS A 32 -1.93 -16.59 -4.70
CA CYS A 32 -2.44 -17.47 -3.65
C CYS A 32 -2.80 -16.74 -2.35
N TRP A 33 -2.58 -15.43 -2.25
CA TRP A 33 -2.88 -14.66 -1.04
C TRP A 33 -4.31 -14.12 -1.06
N PRO A 34 -4.94 -13.95 0.11
CA PRO A 34 -6.27 -13.35 0.21
C PRO A 34 -6.29 -11.92 -0.36
N LEU A 35 -7.45 -11.51 -0.88
CA LEU A 35 -7.66 -10.14 -1.34
C LEU A 35 -7.64 -9.16 -0.14
N GLN A 36 -7.05 -7.99 -0.34
CA GLN A 36 -6.98 -6.96 0.69
C GLN A 36 -8.38 -6.46 1.08
N PRO A 37 -8.63 -6.24 2.38
CA PRO A 37 -9.78 -5.48 2.85
C PRO A 37 -9.72 -4.00 2.40
N GLU A 38 -10.88 -3.35 2.25
CA GLU A 38 -10.96 -1.96 1.77
C GLU A 38 -10.47 -0.93 2.81
N ASP A 39 -10.56 -1.28 4.08
CA ASP A 39 -10.13 -0.51 5.25
C ASP A 39 -8.65 -0.73 5.60
N ILE A 40 -7.93 -1.55 4.84
CA ILE A 40 -6.49 -1.77 4.97
C ILE A 40 -5.80 -1.26 3.72
N LYS A 41 -4.99 -0.21 3.86
CA LYS A 41 -4.28 0.41 2.74
C LYS A 41 -2.85 0.76 3.13
N THR A 42 -1.96 0.83 2.14
CA THR A 42 -0.61 1.35 2.36
C THR A 42 -0.66 2.86 2.64
N ALA A 43 0.35 3.39 3.33
CA ALA A 43 0.41 4.81 3.70
C ALA A 43 0.24 5.76 2.48
N GLY A 44 0.74 5.37 1.31
CA GLY A 44 0.57 6.14 0.08
C GLY A 44 -0.88 6.25 -0.39
N TYR A 45 -1.65 5.16 -0.27
CA TYR A 45 -3.08 5.18 -0.59
C TYR A 45 -3.88 5.96 0.44
N TRP A 46 -3.53 5.87 1.73
CA TRP A 46 -4.14 6.73 2.76
C TRP A 46 -3.92 8.21 2.49
N LYS A 47 -2.70 8.58 2.06
CA LYS A 47 -2.39 9.96 1.67
C LYS A 47 -3.29 10.45 0.54
N LYS A 48 -3.54 9.61 -0.47
CA LYS A 48 -4.48 9.92 -1.57
C LYS A 48 -5.93 10.06 -1.07
N ALA A 49 -6.31 9.30 -0.05
CA ALA A 49 -7.61 9.40 0.62
C ALA A 49 -7.69 10.54 1.67
N GLY A 50 -6.72 11.47 1.68
CA GLY A 50 -6.73 12.60 2.62
C GLY A 50 -6.42 12.23 4.07
N ARG A 51 -5.80 11.08 4.31
CA ARG A 51 -5.42 10.59 5.65
C ARG A 51 -3.92 10.36 5.74
N ARG A 52 -3.35 10.44 6.94
CA ARG A 52 -1.94 10.08 7.18
C ARG A 52 -1.84 9.03 8.27
N VAL A 53 -0.85 8.16 8.12
CA VAL A 53 -0.43 7.23 9.17
C VAL A 53 0.52 7.99 10.11
N PRO A 54 0.30 7.98 11.44
CA PRO A 54 1.24 8.52 12.41
C PRO A 54 2.63 7.89 12.31
N LYS A 55 3.66 8.68 12.65
CA LYS A 55 5.04 8.18 12.67
C LYS A 55 5.17 7.11 13.76
N GLY A 56 5.78 5.98 13.43
CA GLY A 56 5.99 4.86 14.35
C GLY A 56 4.80 3.92 14.51
N ALA A 57 3.70 4.11 13.76
CA ALA A 57 2.62 3.13 13.73
C ALA A 57 3.14 1.80 13.17
N GLU A 58 2.82 0.70 13.86
CA GLU A 58 3.14 -0.65 13.38
C GLU A 58 2.14 -1.08 12.30
N PRO A 59 2.59 -1.76 11.24
CA PRO A 59 1.69 -2.26 10.21
C PRO A 59 0.81 -3.38 10.77
N VAL A 60 -0.49 -3.33 10.46
CA VAL A 60 -1.43 -4.42 10.78
C VAL A 60 -1.47 -5.48 9.69
N ALA A 61 -0.90 -5.17 8.51
CA ALA A 61 -0.86 -6.06 7.37
C ALA A 61 0.29 -5.69 6.43
N PHE A 62 0.63 -6.61 5.54
CA PHE A 62 1.43 -6.34 4.35
C PHE A 62 0.58 -6.55 3.10
N VAL A 63 0.68 -5.63 2.15
CA VAL A 63 -0.04 -5.70 0.88
C VAL A 63 0.96 -5.74 -0.26
N VAL A 64 0.74 -6.61 -1.24
CA VAL A 64 1.56 -6.63 -2.46
C VAL A 64 1.37 -5.33 -3.23
N SER A 65 2.46 -4.59 -3.44
CA SER A 65 2.49 -3.41 -4.29
C SER A 65 3.45 -3.61 -5.46
N GLY A 66 3.07 -3.10 -6.62
CA GLY A 66 3.87 -3.16 -7.85
C GLY A 66 3.19 -3.99 -8.95
N HIS A 67 3.38 -3.57 -10.20
CA HIS A 67 2.86 -4.25 -11.38
C HIS A 67 3.97 -4.85 -12.26
N GLY A 68 5.20 -4.94 -11.75
CA GLY A 68 6.37 -5.28 -12.57
C GLY A 68 6.68 -4.26 -13.68
N GLN A 69 6.01 -3.10 -13.66
CA GLN A 69 6.16 -2.04 -14.64
C GLN A 69 7.28 -1.08 -14.23
N SER A 70 8.05 -0.62 -15.21
CA SER A 70 9.05 0.41 -15.03
C SER A 70 8.37 1.78 -15.00
N PHE A 71 8.54 2.53 -13.92
CA PHE A 71 8.15 3.95 -13.88
C PHE A 71 9.41 4.78 -14.12
N HIS A 72 9.46 5.53 -15.23
CA HIS A 72 10.63 6.32 -15.64
C HIS A 72 11.94 5.52 -15.73
N GLY A 73 11.90 4.29 -16.26
CA GLY A 73 13.07 3.42 -16.38
C GLY A 73 13.47 2.70 -15.09
N ILE A 74 12.85 3.03 -13.95
CA ILE A 74 13.06 2.34 -12.68
C ILE A 74 12.09 1.17 -12.59
N LYS A 75 12.60 -0.06 -12.65
CA LYS A 75 11.80 -1.26 -12.33
C LYS A 75 11.37 -1.16 -10.88
N LEU A 76 10.07 -1.01 -10.64
CA LEU A 76 9.51 -1.12 -9.29
C LEU A 76 9.23 -2.60 -9.02
N PRO A 77 10.08 -3.30 -8.25
CA PRO A 77 9.86 -4.71 -7.98
C PRO A 77 8.54 -4.87 -7.21
N THR A 78 7.73 -5.83 -7.63
CA THR A 78 6.59 -6.28 -6.85
C THR A 78 7.07 -6.73 -5.47
N ARG A 79 6.62 -6.13 -4.39
CA ARG A 79 7.07 -6.46 -3.03
C ARG A 79 5.96 -6.27 -2.01
N TRP A 80 6.17 -6.81 -0.82
CA TRP A 80 5.32 -6.51 0.33
C TRP A 80 5.53 -5.07 0.80
N MET A 81 4.41 -4.37 1.00
CA MET A 81 4.40 -3.02 1.53
C MET A 81 3.60 -2.98 2.83
N PRO A 82 4.07 -2.26 3.85
CA PRO A 82 3.33 -2.10 5.09
C PRO A 82 1.99 -1.41 4.82
N ALA A 83 0.93 -1.97 5.39
CA ALA A 83 -0.43 -1.51 5.31
C ALA A 83 -1.02 -1.29 6.70
N PHE A 84 -1.94 -0.33 6.76
CA PHE A 84 -2.47 0.23 7.99
C PHE A 84 -3.99 0.22 7.92
N HIS A 85 -4.63 -0.07 9.04
CA HIS A 85 -6.08 0.02 9.18
C HIS A 85 -6.51 1.49 9.18
N LEU A 86 -7.75 1.77 8.76
CA LEU A 86 -8.34 3.11 8.81
C LEU A 86 -8.18 3.77 10.19
N ASP A 87 -8.39 3.00 11.25
CA ASP A 87 -8.31 3.47 12.65
C ASP A 87 -6.91 3.91 13.07
N GLN A 88 -5.87 3.40 12.39
CA GLN A 88 -4.49 3.83 12.61
C GLN A 88 -4.17 5.15 11.91
N THR A 89 -5.12 5.77 11.21
CA THR A 89 -4.87 6.97 10.40
C THR A 89 -5.63 8.18 10.90
N VAL A 90 -5.03 9.36 10.74
CA VAL A 90 -5.65 10.64 11.09
C VAL A 90 -5.96 11.44 9.83
N PRO A 91 -7.09 12.17 9.76
CA PRO A 91 -7.37 13.08 8.67
C PRO A 91 -6.24 14.11 8.51
N VAL A 92 -5.79 14.33 7.28
CA VAL A 92 -4.92 15.45 6.96
C VAL A 92 -5.83 16.67 6.88
N LYS A 93 -5.73 17.59 7.84
CA LYS A 93 -6.43 18.88 7.74
C LYS A 93 -6.07 19.50 6.39
N ALA A 94 -7.09 19.75 5.56
CA ALA A 94 -6.90 20.55 4.37
C ALA A 94 -6.27 21.88 4.81
N LYS A 95 -5.19 22.31 4.16
CA LYS A 95 -4.75 23.69 4.32
C LYS A 95 -5.95 24.56 3.92
N PRO A 96 -6.34 25.57 4.71
CA PRO A 96 -7.28 26.56 4.22
C PRO A 96 -6.67 27.13 2.93
N THR A 97 -7.35 26.96 1.81
CA THR A 97 -7.03 27.67 0.58
C THR A 97 -7.22 29.14 0.89
N THR A 98 -6.16 29.87 1.18
CA THR A 98 -6.18 31.32 1.11
C THR A 98 -6.46 31.66 -0.36
N PRO A 99 -7.58 32.32 -0.71
CA PRO A 99 -7.77 32.80 -2.07
C PRO A 99 -6.69 33.85 -2.31
N LYS A 100 -5.66 33.49 -3.08
CA LYS A 100 -4.76 34.47 -3.67
C LYS A 100 -5.27 34.77 -5.06
N ASP A 101 -5.65 36.05 -5.22
CA ASP A 101 -5.93 36.76 -6.47
C ASP A 101 -7.22 36.42 -7.21
N LEU A 102 -8.34 36.87 -6.62
CA LEU A 102 -9.34 37.62 -7.40
C LEU A 102 -8.88 39.08 -7.45
N HIS A 103 -7.98 39.41 -8.38
CA HIS A 103 -7.77 40.78 -8.81
C HIS A 103 -8.06 40.88 -10.30
N GLN A 104 -9.22 41.49 -10.55
CA GLN A 104 -9.66 42.29 -11.70
C GLN A 104 -9.69 41.63 -13.08
#